data_AF-A0A6I5NUI8-F1
#
_entry.id   AF-A0A6I5NUI8-F1
#
_cell.length_a   1.000
_cell.length_b   1.000
_cell.length_c   1.000
_cell.angle_alpha   90.00
_cell.angle_beta   90.00
_cell.angle_gamma   90.00
#
_symmetry.space_group_name_H-M   'P 1'
#
loop_
_entity.id
_entity.type
_entity.pdbx_description
1 polymer ?
#
loop_
_entity_poly.entity_id
_entity_poly.type
_entity_poly.pdbx_seq_one_letter_code
_entity_poly.pdbx_strand_id
1 'polypeptide(L)' 'MNPKNKSFYNFAIAPGTRDHKGYFVQDGTYNLVRVEDSGWAFICQDNHTCYYVDPETLSEVCDLEDYALVAGE' A
#
# COMPACT_ATOMS: atom_id res chain seq x y z
N MET A 1 7.65 -24.44 4.45
CA MET A 1 8.09 -23.15 3.89
C MET A 1 7.44 -22.06 4.73
N ASN A 2 8.24 -21.19 5.37
CA ASN A 2 7.80 -20.18 6.32
C ASN A 2 7.54 -18.88 5.54
N PRO A 3 6.32 -18.32 5.47
CA PRO A 3 6.03 -17.10 4.71
C PRO A 3 6.54 -15.83 5.42
N LYS A 4 7.69 -15.94 6.09
CA LYS A 4 8.30 -14.87 6.88
C LYS A 4 8.76 -13.74 5.96
N ASN A 5 8.27 -12.54 6.27
CA ASN A 5 8.69 -11.23 5.76
C ASN A 5 8.17 -10.86 4.37
N LYS A 6 6.86 -10.88 4.18
CA LYS A 6 6.26 -9.85 3.33
C LYS A 6 5.78 -8.75 4.27
N SER A 7 6.65 -7.78 4.56
CA SER A 7 6.21 -6.52 5.15
C SER A 7 5.26 -5.89 4.14
N PHE A 8 3.98 -6.19 4.31
CA PHE A 8 2.91 -5.55 3.58
C PHE A 8 2.80 -4.16 4.18
N TYR A 9 3.55 -3.21 3.62
CA TYR A 9 3.30 -1.81 3.92
C TYR A 9 1.92 -1.50 3.35
N ASN A 10 0.96 -1.42 4.26
CA ASN A 10 -0.37 -0.96 3.99
C ASN A 10 -0.30 0.56 3.84
N PHE A 11 -0.83 1.09 2.75
CA PHE A 11 -0.90 2.51 2.47
C PHE A 11 -2.37 2.90 2.34
N ALA A 12 -2.75 3.97 3.03
CA ALA A 12 -3.99 4.67 2.74
C ALA A 12 -3.73 5.63 1.57
N ILE A 13 -4.68 5.69 0.65
CA ILE A 13 -4.69 6.69 -0.41
C ILE A 13 -5.56 7.88 -0.03
N ALA A 14 -5.06 9.07 -0.31
CA ALA A 14 -5.79 10.30 -0.04
C ALA A 14 -7.06 10.39 -0.91
N PRO A 15 -8.17 10.95 -0.39
CA PRO A 15 -9.36 11.19 -1.19
C PRO A 15 -9.04 12.12 -2.36
N GLY A 16 -9.46 11.74 -3.56
CA GLY A 16 -9.14 12.47 -4.79
C GLY A 16 -7.88 12.00 -5.51
N THR A 17 -7.20 10.96 -5.01
CA THR A 17 -6.12 10.28 -5.74
C THR A 17 -6.63 9.77 -7.07
N ARG A 18 -5.84 9.99 -8.13
CA ARG A 18 -6.15 9.53 -9.48
C ARG A 18 -5.11 8.52 -9.94
N ASP A 19 -5.56 7.54 -10.71
CA ASP A 19 -4.66 6.62 -11.37
C ASP A 19 -3.97 7.30 -12.56
N HIS A 20 -2.97 6.62 -13.12
CA HIS A 20 -2.25 7.09 -14.31
C HIS A 20 -3.16 7.37 -15.53
N LYS A 21 -4.39 6.83 -15.56
CA LYS A 21 -5.39 7.08 -16.60
C LYS A 21 -6.32 8.25 -16.28
N GLY A 22 -6.20 8.86 -15.11
CA GLY A 22 -7.00 10.00 -14.65
C GLY A 22 -8.33 9.63 -13.97
N TYR A 23 -8.58 8.34 -13.70
CA TYR A 23 -9.74 7.89 -12.95
C TYR A 23 -9.49 8.00 -11.45
N PHE A 24 -10.53 8.30 -10.69
CA PHE A 24 -10.44 8.29 -9.24
C PHE A 24 -10.23 6.87 -8.72
N VAL A 25 -9.25 6.74 -7.83
CA VAL A 25 -9.06 5.51 -7.06
C VAL A 25 -9.96 5.57 -5.84
N GLN A 26 -10.59 4.45 -5.50
CA GLN A 26 -11.44 4.35 -4.33
C GLN A 26 -10.62 4.54 -3.05
N ASP A 27 -11.19 5.21 -2.06
CA ASP A 27 -10.56 5.30 -0.74
C ASP A 27 -10.45 3.91 -0.09
N GLY A 28 -9.32 3.67 0.58
CA GLY A 28 -9.08 2.40 1.24
C GLY A 28 -7.60 2.15 1.50
N THR A 29 -7.33 0.95 2.01
CA THR A 29 -5.98 0.47 2.29
C THR A 29 -5.49 -0.40 1.13
N TYR A 30 -4.30 -0.09 0.65
CA TYR A 30 -3.67 -0.75 -0.47
C TYR A 30 -2.27 -1.20 -0.10
N ASN A 31 -1.87 -2.32 -0.66
CA ASN A 31 -0.51 -2.81 -0.54
C ASN A 31 0.35 -2.17 -1.64
N LEU A 32 1.46 -1.55 -1.26
CA LEU A 32 2.47 -1.14 -2.24
C LEU A 32 3.22 -2.39 -2.73
N VAL A 33 3.13 -2.65 -4.03
CA VAL A 33 3.83 -3.77 -4.65
C VAL A 33 5.23 -3.34 -5.09
N ARG A 34 5.33 -2.17 -5.75
CA ARG A 34 6.60 -1.59 -6.21
C ARG A 34 6.43 -0.14 -6.66
N VAL A 35 7.53 0.58 -6.76
CA VAL A 35 7.61 1.89 -7.43
C VAL A 35 8.40 1.70 -8.71
N GLU A 36 7.86 2.14 -9.83
CA GLU A 36 8.49 2.05 -11.15
C GLU A 36 9.47 3.21 -11.34
N ASP A 37 10.52 3.00 -12.15
CA ASP A 37 11.47 4.06 -12.53
C ASP A 37 10.82 5.24 -13.27
N SER A 38 9.59 5.06 -13.77
CA SER A 38 8.76 6.10 -14.36
C SER A 38 8.18 7.09 -13.35
N GLY A 39 8.36 6.83 -12.04
CA GLY A 39 7.83 7.65 -10.96
C GLY A 39 6.44 7.24 -10.45
N TRP A 40 5.88 6.13 -10.94
CA TRP A 40 4.56 5.64 -10.52
C TRP A 40 4.66 4.55 -9.46
N ALA A 41 3.80 4.63 -8.44
CA ALA A 41 3.63 3.58 -7.45
C ALA A 41 2.56 2.57 -7.91
N PHE A 42 2.92 1.30 -7.98
CA PHE A 42 2.00 0.21 -8.27
C PHE A 42 1.43 -0.36 -6.96
N ILE A 43 0.16 -0.09 -6.72
CA ILE A 43 -0.56 -0.49 -5.51
C ILE A 43 -1.66 -1.50 -5.82
N CYS A 44 -1.99 -2.36 -4.88
CA CYS A 44 -3.06 -3.35 -5.02
C CYS A 44 -3.88 -3.43 -3.72
N GLN A 45 -5.21 -3.32 -3.83
CA GLN A 45 -6.11 -3.52 -2.69
C GLN A 45 -6.09 -5.01 -2.28
N ASP A 46 -6.25 -5.84 -3.29
CA ASP A 46 -6.19 -7.30 -3.27
C ASP A 46 -5.38 -7.78 -4.48
N ASN A 47 -5.18 -9.09 -4.63
CA ASN A 47 -4.46 -9.67 -5.76
C ASN A 47 -5.19 -9.55 -7.13
N HIS A 48 -6.31 -8.83 -7.19
CA HIS A 48 -7.13 -8.64 -8.40
C HIS A 48 -7.34 -7.18 -8.82
N THR A 49 -7.17 -6.23 -7.90
CA THR A 49 -7.47 -4.81 -8.14
C THR A 49 -6.24 -3.97 -7.83
N CYS A 50 -5.57 -3.52 -8.89
CA CYS A 50 -4.33 -2.78 -8.80
C CYS A 50 -4.37 -1.50 -9.63
N TYR A 51 -3.69 -0.47 -9.12
CA TYR A 51 -3.65 0.85 -9.70
C TYR A 51 -2.21 1.37 -9.75
N TYR A 52 -1.93 2.24 -10.73
CA TYR A 52 -0.72 3.05 -10.74
C TYR A 52 -1.11 4.43 -10.24
N VAL A 53 -0.56 4.85 -9.11
CA VAL A 53 -0.84 6.15 -8.48
C VAL A 53 0.45 6.92 -8.26
N ASP A 54 0.32 8.21 -7.97
CA ASP A 54 1.45 9.04 -7.62
C ASP A 54 1.95 8.66 -6.21
N PRO A 55 3.25 8.33 -6.02
CA PRO A 55 3.78 7.91 -4.72
C PRO A 55 3.62 8.99 -3.64
N GLU A 56 3.52 10.27 -4.01
CA GLU A 56 3.32 11.38 -3.06
C GLU A 56 1.91 11.39 -2.45
N THR A 57 0.97 10.66 -3.06
CA THR A 57 -0.42 10.52 -2.58
C THR A 57 -0.61 9.36 -1.61
N LEU A 58 0.43 8.55 -1.38
CA LEU A 58 0.42 7.41 -0.49
C LEU A 58 0.80 7.83 0.93
N SER A 59 -0.01 7.43 1.91
CA SER A 59 0.27 7.60 3.33
C SER A 59 0.43 6.24 3.98
N GLU A 60 1.61 5.95 4.52
CA GLU A 60 1.87 4.72 5.27
C GLU A 60 0.88 4.63 6.43
N VAL A 61 0.04 3.58 6.44
CA VAL A 61 -0.70 3.23 7.63
C VAL A 61 0.16 2.29 8.44
N CYS A 62 0.70 2.81 9.54
CA CYS A 62 1.42 1.98 10.50
C CYS A 62 0.36 1.16 11.24
N ASP A 63 0.16 -0.08 10.82
CA ASP A 63 -0.63 -1.04 11.60
C ASP A 63 0.11 -1.29 12.93
N LEU A 64 -0.30 -0.59 13.98
CA LEU A 64 0.24 -0.69 15.35
C LEU A 64 -0.04 -2.06 16.02
N GLU A 65 -0.39 -3.09 15.25
CA GLU A 65 -0.72 -4.43 15.79
C GLU A 65 0.50 -5.38 15.88
N ASP A 66 1.66 -5.04 15.29
CA ASP A 66 2.88 -5.89 15.36
C ASP A 66 3.83 -5.55 16.54
N TYR A 67 3.51 -4.57 17.39
CA TYR A 67 4.33 -4.23 18.57
C TYR A 67 4.01 -5.08 19.82
N ALA A 68 3.00 -5.95 19.79
CA ALA A 68 2.56 -6.72 20.95
C ALA A 68 3.31 -8.07 21.17
N LEU A 69 4.20 -8.50 20.26
CA LEU A 69 4.89 -9.80 20.38
C LEU A 69 6.34 -9.73 20.93
N VAL A 70 6.82 -8.56 21.37
CA VAL A 70 8.17 -8.43 21.97
C VAL A 70 8.19 -8.29 23.50
N ALA A 71 7.04 -8.50 24.17
CA ALA A 71 6.98 -8.51 25.64
C ALA A 71 6.32 -9.79 26.14
N GLY A 72 7.12 -10.81 26.46
CA GLY A 72 6.60 -12.02 27.09
C GLY A 72 7.61 -13.16 27.21
N GLU A 73 8.47 -13.03 28.22
CA GLU A 73 9.25 -14.05 28.97
C GLU A 73 10.40 -14.83 28.29
#